data_AF-A0A420ADY1-F1
#
_entry.id   AF-A0A420ADY1-F1
#
_cell.length_a   1.000
_cell.length_b   1.000
_cell.length_c   1.000
_cell.angle_alpha   90.00
_cell.angle_beta   90.00
_cell.angle_gamma   90.00
#
_symmetry.space_group_name_H-M   'P 1'
#
loop_
_entity.id
_entity.type
_entity.pdbx_description
1 polymer ?
#
loop_
_entity_poly.entity_id
_entity_poly.type
_entity_poly.pdbx_seq_one_letter_code
_entity_poly.pdbx_strand_id
1 'polypeptide(L)'
;MKKTLNCIVLIASFVVLITSCSKDLVPGGTIEPNSGLKGLKTYTFKPTEINLSNFDTAGIQGFTKKGKQNSLTFLRDSIWPNNAGKTSFYETTDIPAVLEETRRKLYLGAILRGEAAIDVNNVNPVFVPATMRNPITMYANFPTDSIYRTVIPSKIQDLSYLRAALSSAAGNQIQSFTYEQSQFRKTEELKKSFGANLNLAGILTVNYLDSLATTNFATLVRAEFTQENFSIAIEPPIYEPYLKSNFDYSIFNGIRPVIVSSVTYGRKGIFIMESDSSYTMVKNTLNVALTLSAQMLNISSTDSLGPKFSAELKLRLTKEQKATLENSRMKVYIIGADGKSIVKAITTGLEGFAEVLAKNGGFTKDSPGDILYYSLNYLDDFSTFRNQFKLNIPN
;
A
#
# COMPACT_ATOMS: atom_id res chain seq x y z
N MET A 1 -49.05 -28.40 38.32
CA MET A 1 -49.20 -27.38 39.38
C MET A 1 -48.23 -26.24 39.11
N LYS A 2 -48.76 -25.01 38.97
CA LYS A 2 -47.97 -23.77 38.94
C LYS A 2 -47.35 -23.52 40.32
N LYS A 3 -46.13 -22.98 40.38
CA LYS A 3 -45.80 -21.78 41.17
C LYS A 3 -44.42 -21.21 40.75
N THR A 4 -44.42 -19.88 40.72
CA THR A 4 -43.43 -18.92 40.23
C THR A 4 -42.60 -18.30 41.36
N LEU A 5 -41.70 -17.37 40.99
CA LEU A 5 -40.91 -16.36 41.77
C LEU A 5 -39.52 -16.82 42.25
N ASN A 6 -38.44 -16.00 42.23
CA ASN A 6 -38.24 -14.61 41.82
C ASN A 6 -36.74 -14.31 41.61
N CYS A 7 -36.43 -13.27 40.82
CA CYS A 7 -35.10 -12.66 40.64
C CYS A 7 -34.56 -11.99 41.92
N ILE A 8 -33.23 -12.06 42.13
CA ILE A 8 -32.44 -10.98 42.74
C ILE A 8 -31.11 -10.86 41.97
N VAL A 9 -30.89 -9.66 41.44
CA VAL A 9 -29.63 -9.17 40.87
C VAL A 9 -28.70 -8.78 42.01
N LEU A 10 -27.42 -9.19 41.96
CA LEU A 10 -26.38 -8.62 42.80
C LEU A 10 -25.19 -8.20 41.93
N ILE A 11 -24.94 -6.89 41.96
CA ILE A 11 -23.81 -6.18 41.36
C ILE A 11 -22.55 -6.53 42.17
N ALA A 12 -21.52 -7.03 41.50
CA ALA A 12 -20.19 -7.18 42.09
C ALA A 12 -19.20 -6.30 41.34
N SER A 13 -18.89 -5.15 41.96
CA SER A 13 -17.69 -4.36 41.71
C SER A 13 -16.46 -5.23 41.96
N PHE A 14 -15.48 -5.23 41.05
CA PHE A 14 -14.13 -5.68 41.35
C PHE A 14 -13.12 -4.57 41.04
N VAL A 15 -12.64 -4.00 42.13
CA VAL A 15 -11.47 -3.13 42.24
C VAL A 15 -10.24 -3.98 41.92
N VAL A 16 -9.45 -3.60 40.92
CA VAL A 16 -8.11 -4.17 40.72
C VAL A 16 -7.11 -3.29 41.45
N LEU A 17 -6.59 -3.85 42.55
CA LEU A 17 -5.48 -3.34 43.34
C LEU A 17 -4.18 -3.41 42.53
N ILE A 18 -3.44 -2.31 42.62
CA ILE A 18 -2.08 -2.15 42.12
C ILE A 18 -1.15 -2.78 43.16
N THR A 19 -0.40 -3.81 42.79
CA THR A 19 0.72 -4.31 43.60
C THR A 19 2.00 -4.32 42.78
N SER A 20 2.89 -3.41 43.18
CA SER A 20 4.31 -3.38 42.88
C SER A 20 5.02 -4.47 43.69
N CYS A 21 5.96 -5.19 43.09
CA CYS A 21 7.31 -5.33 43.64
C CYS A 21 8.27 -5.96 42.63
N SER A 22 9.35 -5.23 42.40
CA SER A 22 10.55 -5.52 41.65
C SER A 22 11.36 -6.67 42.26
N LYS A 23 12.24 -7.28 41.46
CA LYS A 23 13.66 -7.43 41.78
C LYS A 23 14.50 -7.69 40.51
N ASP A 24 15.40 -6.73 40.29
CA ASP A 24 16.78 -6.84 39.84
C ASP A 24 17.10 -7.45 38.46
N LEU A 25 17.18 -6.56 37.47
CA LEU A 25 18.10 -6.73 36.33
C LEU A 25 19.22 -5.70 36.47
N VAL A 26 20.45 -6.22 36.59
CA VAL A 26 21.69 -5.46 36.58
C VAL A 26 21.82 -4.70 35.24
N PRO A 27 22.06 -3.37 35.24
CA PRO A 27 22.35 -2.62 34.03
C PRO A 27 23.85 -2.76 33.72
N GLY A 28 24.19 -3.36 32.58
CA GLY A 28 25.59 -3.56 32.22
C GLY A 28 25.78 -3.86 30.75
N GLY A 29 25.69 -2.82 29.92
CA GLY A 29 26.03 -2.87 28.50
C GLY A 29 24.93 -2.29 27.61
N THR A 30 24.75 -0.98 27.61
CA THR A 30 24.25 -0.31 26.41
C THR A 30 25.26 -0.59 25.31
N ILE A 31 24.91 -1.45 24.35
CA ILE A 31 25.60 -1.44 23.06
C ILE A 31 25.31 -0.06 22.50
N GLU A 32 26.31 0.82 22.53
CA GLU A 32 26.20 2.07 21.79
C GLU A 32 25.98 1.71 20.31
N PRO A 33 24.93 2.25 19.65
CA PRO A 33 24.78 2.05 18.22
C PRO A 33 26.04 2.60 17.53
N ASN A 34 26.59 1.77 16.63
CA ASN A 34 27.81 2.00 15.83
C ASN A 34 28.27 3.46 15.79
N SER A 35 29.45 3.73 16.36
CA SER A 35 30.09 5.05 16.41
C SER A 35 30.25 5.74 15.05
N GLY A 36 30.19 5.01 13.94
CA GLY A 36 30.30 5.54 12.57
C GLY A 36 29.02 6.20 11.99
N LEU A 37 27.85 6.02 12.61
CA LEU A 37 26.59 6.66 12.18
C LEU A 37 26.23 7.90 13.02
N LYS A 38 26.91 8.11 14.16
CA LYS A 38 26.74 9.29 15.01
C LYS A 38 27.11 10.56 14.22
N GLY A 39 26.17 11.51 14.13
CA GLY A 39 26.38 12.82 13.49
C GLY A 39 25.93 12.93 12.02
N LEU A 40 25.39 11.87 11.42
CA LEU A 40 24.78 11.96 10.10
C LEU A 40 23.50 12.81 10.15
N LYS A 41 23.28 13.61 9.11
CA LYS A 41 22.09 14.45 9.00
C LYS A 41 20.94 13.66 8.40
N THR A 42 19.76 13.80 9.00
CA THR A 42 18.52 13.34 8.38
C THR A 42 18.17 14.23 7.18
N TYR A 43 17.99 13.63 6.00
CA TYR A 43 17.56 14.37 4.83
C TYR A 43 16.10 14.83 5.01
N THR A 44 15.83 16.12 4.76
CA THR A 44 14.49 16.68 4.87
C THR A 44 13.87 16.81 3.48
N PHE A 45 12.82 16.04 3.23
CA PHE A 45 12.08 16.10 1.98
C PHE A 45 11.06 17.23 1.98
N LYS A 46 10.87 17.87 0.82
CA LYS A 46 9.67 18.68 0.60
C LYS A 46 8.46 17.73 0.53
N PRO A 47 7.32 18.07 1.14
CA PRO A 47 6.12 17.26 1.03
C PRO A 47 5.75 17.06 -0.44
N THR A 48 5.37 15.84 -0.80
CA THR A 48 4.83 15.54 -2.14
C THR A 48 3.53 16.32 -2.32
N GLU A 49 3.45 17.12 -3.38
CA GLU A 49 2.33 18.00 -3.66
C GLU A 49 1.36 17.37 -4.66
N ILE A 50 0.09 17.30 -4.28
CA ILE A 50 -0.98 16.82 -5.14
C ILE A 50 -2.06 17.91 -5.19
N ASN A 51 -2.28 18.45 -6.38
CA ASN A 51 -3.33 19.43 -6.64
C ASN A 51 -4.57 18.69 -7.12
N LEU A 52 -5.69 18.91 -6.45
CA LEU A 52 -6.97 18.30 -6.78
C LEU A 52 -7.97 19.39 -7.16
N SER A 53 -8.86 19.11 -8.10
CA SER A 53 -9.95 20.04 -8.48
C SER A 53 -11.17 19.91 -7.56
N ASN A 54 -11.31 18.75 -6.91
CA ASN A 54 -12.33 18.46 -5.92
C ASN A 54 -11.78 17.42 -4.92
N PHE A 55 -12.51 17.21 -3.83
CA PHE A 55 -12.22 16.12 -2.90
C PHE A 55 -13.50 15.34 -2.65
N ASP A 56 -13.54 14.07 -3.09
CA ASP A 56 -14.65 13.19 -2.76
C ASP A 56 -14.60 12.88 -1.25
N THR A 57 -15.65 13.28 -0.52
CA THR A 57 -15.74 13.12 0.94
C THR A 57 -16.06 11.68 1.35
N ALA A 58 -16.45 10.82 0.40
CA ALA A 58 -16.75 9.42 0.69
C ALA A 58 -15.54 8.61 1.20
N GLY A 59 -14.32 9.11 0.96
CA GLY A 59 -13.07 8.51 1.44
C GLY A 59 -12.80 7.11 0.88
N ILE A 60 -11.81 6.44 1.48
CA ILE A 60 -11.45 5.06 1.15
C ILE A 60 -12.48 4.12 1.77
N GLN A 61 -13.05 3.23 0.95
CA GLN A 61 -14.02 2.22 1.34
C GLN A 61 -13.43 0.81 1.23
N GLY A 62 -14.12 -0.20 1.77
CA GLY A 62 -13.71 -1.60 1.72
C GLY A 62 -13.52 -2.21 3.10
N PHE A 63 -12.66 -3.22 3.21
CA PHE A 63 -12.33 -3.88 4.47
C PHE A 63 -10.82 -3.90 4.73
N THR A 64 -10.47 -3.82 6.01
CA THR A 64 -9.10 -3.99 6.51
C THR A 64 -9.16 -4.93 7.71
N LYS A 65 -8.39 -6.01 7.71
CA LYS A 65 -8.31 -6.91 8.87
C LYS A 65 -7.44 -6.28 9.95
N LYS A 66 -7.80 -6.52 11.23
CA LYS A 66 -7.36 -5.81 12.46
C LYS A 66 -5.83 -5.76 12.74
N GLY A 67 -4.95 -6.11 11.81
CA GLY A 67 -3.49 -6.03 11.95
C GLY A 67 -2.82 -4.88 11.19
N LYS A 68 -3.52 -4.11 10.35
CA LYS A 68 -2.90 -2.98 9.63
C LYS A 68 -3.04 -1.69 10.45
N GLN A 69 -1.93 -1.17 10.99
CA GLN A 69 -1.88 0.23 11.43
C GLN A 69 -2.09 1.11 10.19
N ASN A 70 -2.97 2.10 10.29
CA ASN A 70 -3.24 3.04 9.19
C ASN A 70 -1.93 3.63 8.69
N SER A 71 -1.60 3.38 7.42
CA SER A 71 -0.36 3.88 6.85
C SER A 71 -0.39 5.37 6.62
N LEU A 72 -1.56 5.98 6.41
CA LEU A 72 -1.73 7.43 6.26
C LEU A 72 -2.20 8.09 7.57
N THR A 73 -1.47 9.10 8.03
CA THR A 73 -1.80 9.89 9.23
C THR A 73 -2.04 11.35 8.84
N PHE A 74 -3.17 11.92 9.25
CA PHE A 74 -3.44 13.35 9.11
C PHE A 74 -2.58 14.13 10.11
N LEU A 75 -1.91 15.18 9.62
CA LEU A 75 -1.05 16.03 10.45
C LEU A 75 -1.75 17.33 10.84
N ARG A 76 -2.27 18.06 9.85
CA ARG A 76 -2.89 19.38 9.99
C ARG A 76 -3.53 19.82 8.68
N ASP A 77 -4.32 20.88 8.73
CA ASP A 77 -4.81 21.60 7.55
C ASP A 77 -4.53 23.11 7.65
N SER A 78 -4.77 23.80 6.54
CA SER A 78 -4.62 25.24 6.39
C SER A 78 -5.62 25.75 5.37
N ILE A 79 -6.38 26.79 5.72
CA ILE A 79 -7.32 27.45 4.82
C ILE A 79 -6.58 28.55 4.05
N TRP A 80 -6.83 28.64 2.75
CA TRP A 80 -6.24 29.68 1.89
C TRP A 80 -6.92 31.04 2.13
N PRO A 81 -6.24 32.16 1.81
CA PRO A 81 -6.83 33.49 1.92
C PRO A 81 -8.22 33.58 1.25
N ASN A 82 -9.11 34.36 1.86
CA ASN A 82 -10.49 34.58 1.37
C ASN A 82 -11.33 33.29 1.22
N ASN A 83 -10.95 32.21 1.92
CA ASN A 83 -11.62 30.91 1.77
C ASN A 83 -11.62 30.43 0.30
N ALA A 84 -10.50 30.63 -0.41
CA ALA A 84 -10.34 30.20 -1.80
C ALA A 84 -10.04 28.68 -1.95
N GLY A 85 -9.80 28.00 -0.84
CA GLY A 85 -9.45 26.58 -0.80
C GLY A 85 -8.78 26.19 0.51
N LYS A 86 -8.22 24.98 0.55
CA LYS A 86 -7.48 24.43 1.69
C LYS A 86 -6.31 23.57 1.26
N THR A 87 -5.32 23.46 2.13
CA THR A 87 -4.24 22.48 2.07
C THR A 87 -4.32 21.54 3.26
N SER A 88 -4.30 20.24 3.03
CA SER A 88 -4.26 19.21 4.09
C SER A 88 -2.94 18.45 4.04
N PHE A 89 -2.28 18.29 5.18
CA PHE A 89 -0.98 17.65 5.33
C PHE A 89 -1.13 16.27 5.92
N TYR A 90 -0.42 15.31 5.36
CA TYR A 90 -0.43 13.91 5.78
C TYR A 90 1.00 13.36 5.84
N GLU A 91 1.18 12.27 6.57
CA GLU A 91 2.37 11.44 6.49
C GLU A 91 2.01 9.98 6.24
N THR A 92 2.92 9.23 5.61
CA THR A 92 2.81 7.78 5.44
C THR A 92 4.11 7.05 5.72
N THR A 93 3.97 5.79 6.11
CA THR A 93 5.07 4.81 6.11
C THR A 93 5.14 4.01 4.81
N ASP A 94 4.05 3.97 4.04
CA ASP A 94 3.95 3.20 2.79
C ASP A 94 4.46 4.01 1.60
N ILE A 95 5.63 3.66 1.08
CA ILE A 95 6.17 4.26 -0.14
C ILE A 95 5.75 3.42 -1.35
N PRO A 96 5.13 4.01 -2.39
CA PRO A 96 4.55 3.25 -3.49
C PRO A 96 5.63 2.72 -4.44
N ALA A 97 5.51 1.43 -4.82
CA ALA A 97 6.39 0.76 -5.76
C ALA A 97 5.74 0.68 -7.16
N VAL A 98 5.52 1.84 -7.78
CA VAL A 98 4.65 1.95 -8.96
C VAL A 98 5.26 1.34 -10.22
N LEU A 99 6.55 1.57 -10.47
CA LEU A 99 7.22 1.12 -11.69
C LEU A 99 7.79 -0.29 -11.53
N GLU A 100 7.70 -1.09 -12.59
CA GLU A 100 8.24 -2.46 -12.59
C GLU A 100 9.76 -2.46 -12.35
N GLU A 101 10.48 -1.51 -12.93
CA GLU A 101 11.92 -1.36 -12.70
C GLU A 101 12.29 -1.07 -11.25
N THR A 102 11.48 -0.27 -10.54
CA THR A 102 11.62 -0.03 -9.11
C THR A 102 11.44 -1.34 -8.35
N ARG A 103 10.40 -2.12 -8.65
CA ARG A 103 10.12 -3.41 -7.97
C ARG A 103 11.19 -4.46 -8.19
N ARG A 104 11.86 -4.47 -9.35
CA ARG A 104 13.00 -5.37 -9.62
C ARG A 104 14.22 -5.06 -8.75
N LYS A 105 14.36 -3.83 -8.28
CA LYS A 105 15.47 -3.38 -7.41
C LYS A 105 15.11 -3.40 -5.92
N LEU A 106 13.84 -3.56 -5.57
CA LEU A 106 13.36 -3.64 -4.18
C LEU A 106 13.51 -5.05 -3.61
N TYR A 107 14.20 -5.13 -2.48
CA TYR A 107 14.29 -6.34 -1.66
C TYR A 107 14.52 -5.97 -0.19
N LEU A 108 14.12 -6.84 0.74
CA LEU A 108 14.31 -6.65 2.17
C LEU A 108 15.80 -6.49 2.51
N GLY A 109 16.13 -5.53 3.38
CA GLY A 109 17.50 -5.25 3.77
C GLY A 109 18.36 -4.49 2.73
N ALA A 110 17.76 -4.10 1.60
CA ALA A 110 18.36 -3.14 0.68
C ALA A 110 18.59 -1.81 1.41
N ILE A 111 19.80 -1.26 1.28
CA ILE A 111 20.16 0.02 1.92
C ILE A 111 20.12 1.09 0.85
N LEU A 112 19.38 2.18 1.10
CA LEU A 112 19.29 3.33 0.23
C LEU A 112 20.01 4.52 0.87
N ARG A 113 20.51 5.42 0.02
CA ARG A 113 20.92 6.75 0.46
C ARG A 113 19.70 7.51 0.99
N GLY A 114 19.86 8.24 2.09
CA GLY A 114 18.73 8.89 2.76
C GLY A 114 18.01 9.91 1.87
N GLU A 115 18.75 10.63 1.03
CA GLU A 115 18.22 11.59 0.06
C GLU A 115 17.44 10.96 -1.10
N ALA A 116 17.58 9.64 -1.31
CA ALA A 116 16.87 8.87 -2.34
C ALA A 116 15.66 8.10 -1.80
N ALA A 117 15.35 8.22 -0.50
CA ALA A 117 14.35 7.41 0.19
C ALA A 117 12.94 7.45 -0.45
N ILE A 118 12.56 8.58 -1.07
CA ILE A 118 11.26 8.74 -1.74
C ILE A 118 11.37 8.90 -3.26
N ASP A 119 12.54 8.64 -3.84
CA ASP A 119 12.70 8.63 -5.30
C ASP A 119 12.15 7.32 -5.88
N VAL A 120 10.83 7.27 -5.98
CA VAL A 120 10.08 6.10 -6.45
C VAL A 120 10.34 5.75 -7.91
N ASN A 121 10.92 6.66 -8.71
CA ASN A 121 11.29 6.40 -10.09
C ASN A 121 12.64 5.70 -10.21
N ASN A 122 13.53 5.87 -9.23
CA ASN A 122 14.92 5.47 -9.37
C ASN A 122 15.52 4.92 -8.06
N VAL A 123 14.86 3.91 -7.51
CA VAL A 123 15.36 3.20 -6.33
C VAL A 123 16.65 2.46 -6.68
N ASN A 124 17.78 2.90 -6.15
CA ASN A 124 19.09 2.27 -6.36
C ASN A 124 19.72 1.90 -5.01
N PRO A 125 19.68 0.62 -4.62
CA PRO A 125 20.37 0.16 -3.43
C PRO A 125 21.87 0.39 -3.50
N VAL A 126 22.43 0.83 -2.38
CA VAL A 126 23.87 0.91 -2.17
C VAL A 126 24.43 -0.51 -2.09
N PHE A 127 25.43 -0.80 -2.92
CA PHE A 127 26.15 -2.05 -2.84
C PHE A 127 26.95 -2.11 -1.55
N VAL A 128 26.75 -3.17 -0.78
CA VAL A 128 27.48 -3.44 0.46
C VAL A 128 27.94 -4.89 0.41
N PRO A 129 29.26 -5.17 0.45
CA PRO A 129 29.80 -6.53 0.42
C PRO A 129 29.25 -7.39 1.56
N ALA A 130 29.03 -8.68 1.30
CA ALA A 130 28.58 -9.64 2.32
C ALA A 130 29.54 -9.70 3.52
N THR A 131 30.84 -9.50 3.28
CA THR A 131 31.87 -9.45 4.34
C THR A 131 31.71 -8.27 5.30
N MET A 132 30.94 -7.25 4.93
CA MET A 132 30.68 -6.04 5.72
C MET A 132 29.26 -5.98 6.30
N ARG A 133 28.44 -7.01 6.05
CA ARG A 133 27.08 -7.13 6.58
C ARG A 133 27.04 -8.10 7.74
N ASN A 134 26.17 -7.79 8.68
CA ASN A 134 25.60 -8.78 9.59
C ASN A 134 24.26 -9.28 9.02
N PRO A 135 23.81 -10.49 9.42
CA PRO A 135 22.62 -11.08 8.83
C PRO A 135 21.34 -10.31 9.17
N ILE A 136 20.40 -10.26 8.22
CA ILE A 136 19.01 -9.88 8.50
C ILE A 136 18.18 -11.13 8.78
N THR A 137 17.15 -10.98 9.61
CA THR A 137 16.11 -12.01 9.83
C THR A 137 14.82 -11.52 9.19
N MET A 138 14.22 -12.32 8.32
CA MET A 138 12.96 -12.04 7.63
C MET A 138 11.80 -12.76 8.32
N TYR A 139 10.66 -12.08 8.41
CA TYR A 139 9.40 -12.61 8.90
C TYR A 139 8.22 -12.12 8.04
N ALA A 140 7.06 -12.75 8.20
CA ALA A 140 5.84 -12.41 7.47
C ALA A 140 4.73 -12.00 8.44
N ASN A 141 3.78 -11.19 7.97
CA ASN A 141 2.64 -10.73 8.78
C ASN A 141 1.42 -11.67 8.72
N PHE A 142 1.59 -12.88 8.17
CA PHE A 142 0.59 -13.94 8.15
C PHE A 142 1.10 -15.17 8.92
N PRO A 143 0.21 -16.06 9.39
CA PRO A 143 0.64 -17.24 10.15
C PRO A 143 1.57 -18.15 9.34
N THR A 144 2.81 -18.26 9.78
CA THR A 144 3.86 -19.15 9.24
C THR A 144 4.92 -19.36 10.32
N ASP A 145 5.51 -20.55 10.35
CA ASP A 145 6.68 -20.85 11.18
C ASP A 145 8.01 -20.59 10.42
N SER A 146 7.92 -20.09 9.18
CA SER A 146 9.09 -19.81 8.36
C SER A 146 9.81 -18.55 8.84
N ILE A 147 11.07 -18.73 9.22
CA ILE A 147 12.02 -17.66 9.50
C ILE A 147 13.22 -17.85 8.58
N TYR A 148 13.73 -16.76 8.01
CA TYR A 148 14.86 -16.80 7.07
C TYR A 148 15.93 -15.80 7.47
N ARG A 149 17.18 -16.26 7.59
CA ARG A 149 18.33 -15.43 7.99
C ARG A 149 19.39 -15.40 6.90
N THR A 150 19.88 -14.22 6.50
CA THR A 150 20.87 -14.08 5.43
C THR A 150 21.78 -12.87 5.57
N VAL A 151 23.06 -13.01 5.21
CA VAL A 151 24.04 -11.90 5.08
C VAL A 151 24.08 -11.29 3.68
N ILE A 152 23.35 -11.88 2.72
CA ILE A 152 23.29 -11.42 1.33
C ILE A 152 21.83 -11.11 0.97
N PRO A 153 21.25 -10.03 1.52
CA PRO A 153 19.90 -9.64 1.16
C PRO A 153 19.81 -9.40 -0.35
N SER A 154 18.82 -9.99 -0.99
CA SER A 154 18.56 -9.85 -2.42
C SER A 154 17.14 -10.29 -2.74
N LYS A 155 16.66 -9.92 -3.93
CA LYS A 155 15.33 -10.32 -4.41
C LYS A 155 15.14 -11.85 -4.44
N ILE A 156 16.21 -12.60 -4.72
CA ILE A 156 16.18 -14.07 -4.74
C ILE A 156 15.94 -14.63 -3.33
N GLN A 157 16.50 -13.97 -2.30
CA GLN A 157 16.27 -14.39 -0.91
C GLN A 157 14.84 -14.10 -0.48
N ASP A 158 14.30 -12.93 -0.83
CA ASP A 158 12.90 -12.60 -0.56
C ASP A 158 11.95 -13.63 -1.19
N LEU A 159 12.19 -14.01 -2.45
CA LEU A 159 11.36 -14.99 -3.16
C LEU A 159 11.52 -16.40 -2.57
N SER A 160 12.72 -16.79 -2.15
CA SER A 160 12.97 -18.07 -1.47
C SER A 160 12.24 -18.15 -0.14
N TYR A 161 12.37 -17.09 0.67
CA TYR A 161 11.64 -16.95 1.93
C TYR A 161 10.13 -17.01 1.69
N LEU A 162 9.63 -16.22 0.74
CA LEU A 162 8.22 -16.12 0.45
C LEU A 162 7.61 -17.47 0.04
N ARG A 163 8.30 -18.23 -0.82
CA ARG A 163 7.85 -19.57 -1.22
C ARG A 163 7.79 -20.52 -0.03
N ALA A 164 8.77 -20.48 0.87
CA ALA A 164 8.76 -21.30 2.08
C ALA A 164 7.62 -20.91 3.02
N ALA A 165 7.48 -19.61 3.30
CA ALA A 165 6.44 -19.06 4.16
C ALA A 165 5.04 -19.43 3.64
N LEU A 166 4.76 -19.21 2.35
CA LEU A 166 3.47 -19.54 1.73
C LEU A 166 3.21 -21.04 1.59
N SER A 167 4.25 -21.88 1.51
CA SER A 167 4.07 -23.34 1.50
C SER A 167 3.70 -23.90 2.87
N SER A 168 4.18 -23.25 3.94
CA SER A 168 3.90 -23.62 5.33
C SER A 168 2.61 -23.00 5.89
N ALA A 169 2.02 -22.03 5.18
CA ALA A 169 0.89 -21.26 5.67
C ALA A 169 -0.45 -21.88 5.29
N ALA A 170 -1.37 -21.95 6.26
CA ALA A 170 -2.81 -22.17 6.03
C ALA A 170 -3.53 -20.92 5.49
N GLY A 171 -2.78 -19.86 5.15
CA GLY A 171 -3.25 -18.47 5.08
C GLY A 171 -3.43 -17.94 3.66
N ASN A 172 -4.54 -18.32 3.01
CA ASN A 172 -5.00 -17.68 1.77
C ASN A 172 -5.83 -16.41 2.04
N GLN A 173 -5.59 -15.74 3.18
CA GLN A 173 -6.43 -14.64 3.62
C GLN A 173 -5.86 -13.30 3.17
N ILE A 174 -6.61 -12.58 2.33
CA ILE A 174 -6.29 -11.20 1.94
C ILE A 174 -6.31 -10.29 3.18
N GLN A 175 -5.25 -9.50 3.37
CA GLN A 175 -5.09 -8.56 4.48
C GLN A 175 -6.09 -7.39 4.39
N SER A 176 -6.21 -6.79 3.20
CA SER A 176 -7.15 -5.69 2.96
C SER A 176 -7.63 -5.67 1.50
N PHE A 177 -8.86 -5.19 1.31
CA PHE A 177 -9.33 -4.76 0.00
C PHE A 177 -9.98 -3.39 0.18
N THR A 178 -9.37 -2.39 -0.43
CA THR A 178 -9.84 -1.00 -0.37
C THR A 178 -10.11 -0.46 -1.75
N TYR A 179 -11.01 0.50 -1.84
CA TYR A 179 -11.29 1.19 -3.10
C TYR A 179 -11.65 2.65 -2.84
N GLU A 180 -11.37 3.47 -3.85
CA GLU A 180 -11.69 4.89 -3.86
C GLU A 180 -12.03 5.31 -5.29
N GLN A 181 -12.90 6.30 -5.45
CA GLN A 181 -13.16 6.92 -6.73
C GLN A 181 -13.36 8.42 -6.60
N SER A 182 -13.04 9.15 -7.66
CA SER A 182 -13.22 10.60 -7.71
C SER A 182 -13.35 11.06 -9.16
N GLN A 183 -14.16 12.10 -9.38
CA GLN A 183 -14.11 12.84 -10.64
C GLN A 183 -12.80 13.62 -10.71
N PHE A 184 -12.20 13.74 -11.89
CA PHE A 184 -11.03 14.60 -12.10
C PHE A 184 -11.22 15.46 -13.35
N ARG A 185 -10.48 16.57 -13.44
CA ARG A 185 -10.51 17.47 -14.61
C ARG A 185 -9.15 17.59 -15.27
N LYS A 186 -8.08 17.39 -14.51
CA LYS A 186 -6.69 17.46 -14.98
C LYS A 186 -6.01 16.13 -14.78
N THR A 187 -5.25 15.70 -15.78
CA THR A 187 -4.43 14.47 -15.72
C THR A 187 -3.53 14.42 -14.50
N GLU A 188 -2.99 15.56 -14.06
CA GLU A 188 -2.12 15.64 -12.88
C GLU A 188 -2.79 15.13 -11.58
N GLU A 189 -4.12 15.20 -11.48
CA GLU A 189 -4.87 14.70 -10.34
C GLU A 189 -4.74 13.17 -10.19
N LEU A 190 -4.40 12.46 -11.28
CA LEU A 190 -4.14 11.02 -11.26
C LEU A 190 -2.90 10.65 -10.44
N LYS A 191 -1.99 11.60 -10.16
CA LYS A 191 -0.86 11.38 -9.24
C LYS A 191 -1.33 10.93 -7.85
N LYS A 192 -2.54 11.31 -7.45
CA LYS A 192 -3.17 10.83 -6.21
C LYS A 192 -3.24 9.30 -6.16
N SER A 193 -3.60 8.64 -7.26
CA SER A 193 -3.71 7.18 -7.35
C SER A 193 -2.40 6.45 -7.13
N PHE A 194 -1.31 7.14 -7.43
CA PHE A 194 0.02 6.57 -7.32
C PHE A 194 0.71 6.92 -6.00
N GLY A 195 0.20 7.89 -5.24
CA GLY A 195 0.76 8.29 -3.96
C GLY A 195 2.18 8.86 -4.06
N ALA A 196 2.58 9.37 -5.22
CA ALA A 196 3.91 9.93 -5.46
C ALA A 196 3.91 10.91 -6.63
N ASN A 197 4.91 11.81 -6.66
CA ASN A 197 5.11 12.70 -7.79
C ASN A 197 5.81 11.97 -8.93
N LEU A 198 5.03 11.38 -9.83
CA LEU A 198 5.52 10.56 -10.93
C LEU A 198 5.31 11.23 -12.29
N ASN A 199 6.13 10.81 -13.26
CA ASN A 199 5.90 11.12 -14.66
C ASN A 199 4.79 10.21 -15.21
N LEU A 200 3.55 10.74 -15.26
CA LEU A 200 2.38 10.00 -15.73
C LEU A 200 2.51 9.54 -17.18
N ALA A 201 3.25 10.26 -18.04
CA ALA A 201 3.42 9.88 -19.44
C ALA A 201 4.21 8.57 -19.59
N GLY A 202 5.20 8.35 -18.71
CA GLY A 202 5.95 7.10 -18.66
C GLY A 202 5.15 5.92 -18.12
N ILE A 203 4.16 6.17 -17.26
CA ILE A 203 3.35 5.13 -16.61
C ILE A 203 2.15 4.73 -17.47
N LEU A 204 1.40 5.73 -17.94
CA LEU A 204 0.13 5.51 -18.61
C LEU A 204 0.27 5.43 -20.13
N THR A 205 1.48 5.63 -20.69
CA THR A 205 1.80 5.81 -22.11
C THR A 205 1.30 7.13 -22.71
N VAL A 206 2.04 7.72 -23.65
CA VAL A 206 1.72 9.03 -24.25
C VAL A 206 0.36 9.02 -24.95
N ASN A 207 0.11 8.02 -25.80
CA ASN A 207 -1.17 7.85 -26.52
C ASN A 207 -2.39 7.83 -25.57
N TYR A 208 -2.20 7.36 -24.34
CA TYR A 208 -3.25 7.36 -23.35
C TYR A 208 -3.60 8.76 -22.86
N LEU A 209 -2.58 9.54 -22.52
CA LEU A 209 -2.75 10.91 -22.05
C LEU A 209 -3.29 11.81 -23.14
N ASP A 210 -2.85 11.61 -24.39
CA ASP A 210 -3.37 12.36 -25.54
C ASP A 210 -4.87 12.15 -25.70
N SER A 211 -5.34 10.90 -25.55
CA SER A 211 -6.78 10.60 -25.63
C SER A 211 -7.62 11.27 -24.53
N LEU A 212 -7.04 11.50 -23.35
CA LEU A 212 -7.67 12.26 -22.26
C LEU A 212 -7.66 13.77 -22.53
N ALA A 213 -6.59 14.29 -23.12
CA ALA A 213 -6.48 15.72 -23.43
C ALA A 213 -7.46 16.18 -24.52
N THR A 214 -7.82 15.29 -25.45
CA THR A 214 -8.74 15.58 -26.56
C THR A 214 -10.14 14.99 -26.35
N THR A 215 -10.49 14.63 -25.11
CA THR A 215 -11.76 13.96 -24.81
C THR A 215 -12.94 14.94 -24.85
N ASN A 216 -14.05 14.50 -25.44
CA ASN A 216 -15.32 15.24 -25.45
C ASN A 216 -16.35 14.66 -24.49
N PHE A 217 -15.99 13.61 -23.73
CA PHE A 217 -16.88 13.01 -22.75
C PHE A 217 -17.19 13.99 -21.62
N ALA A 218 -18.45 14.04 -21.20
CA ALA A 218 -18.90 14.96 -20.15
C ALA A 218 -18.29 14.68 -18.77
N THR A 219 -17.96 13.42 -18.49
CA THR A 219 -17.54 12.94 -17.18
C THR A 219 -16.25 12.13 -17.27
N LEU A 220 -15.26 12.52 -16.47
CA LEU A 220 -14.00 11.79 -16.27
C LEU A 220 -13.90 11.30 -14.83
N VAL A 221 -13.78 9.99 -14.63
CA VAL A 221 -13.69 9.37 -13.30
C VAL A 221 -12.44 8.52 -13.21
N ARG A 222 -11.71 8.69 -12.11
CA ARG A 222 -10.71 7.74 -11.65
C ARG A 222 -11.36 6.87 -10.59
N ALA A 223 -11.19 5.56 -10.71
CA ALA A 223 -11.58 4.61 -9.69
C ALA A 223 -10.44 3.64 -9.46
N GLU A 224 -10.15 3.30 -8.22
CA GLU A 224 -9.10 2.36 -7.88
C GLU A 224 -9.56 1.30 -6.91
N PHE A 225 -8.91 0.15 -6.99
CA PHE A 225 -8.94 -0.85 -5.94
C PHE A 225 -7.50 -1.22 -5.56
N THR A 226 -7.28 -1.50 -4.28
CA THR A 226 -6.04 -2.02 -3.73
C THR A 226 -6.37 -3.26 -2.91
N GLN A 227 -5.89 -4.41 -3.37
CA GLN A 227 -5.90 -5.66 -2.64
C GLN A 227 -4.50 -5.89 -2.06
N GLU A 228 -4.38 -5.86 -0.74
CA GLU A 228 -3.14 -6.23 -0.06
C GLU A 228 -3.27 -7.67 0.41
N ASN A 229 -2.36 -8.51 -0.04
CA ASN A 229 -2.35 -9.92 0.30
C ASN A 229 -1.70 -10.09 1.68
N PHE A 230 -0.47 -9.63 1.80
CA PHE A 230 0.36 -9.73 2.99
C PHE A 230 1.59 -8.82 2.89
N SER A 231 2.39 -8.79 3.94
CA SER A 231 3.70 -8.14 3.98
C SER A 231 4.76 -9.09 4.52
N ILE A 232 5.99 -8.94 4.02
CA ILE A 232 7.19 -9.51 4.63
C ILE A 232 8.08 -8.37 5.12
N ALA A 233 8.82 -8.60 6.19
CA ALA A 233 9.61 -7.59 6.87
C ALA A 233 10.89 -8.16 7.47
N ILE A 234 11.81 -7.29 7.88
CA ILE A 234 13.01 -7.65 8.65
C ILE A 234 12.86 -7.29 10.11
N GLU A 235 13.42 -8.11 10.99
CA GLU A 235 13.51 -7.80 12.41
C GLU A 235 14.51 -6.66 12.65
N PRO A 236 14.28 -5.80 13.67
CA PRO A 236 15.27 -4.86 14.15
C PRO A 236 16.61 -5.55 14.50
N PRO A 237 17.75 -4.84 14.40
CA PRO A 237 19.04 -5.39 14.75
C PRO A 237 19.20 -5.46 16.29
N ILE A 238 18.64 -6.49 16.93
CA ILE A 238 18.61 -6.62 18.41
C ILE A 238 20.02 -6.91 18.99
N TYR A 239 20.78 -7.78 18.34
CA TYR A 239 22.07 -8.27 18.88
C TYR A 239 23.29 -7.57 18.28
N GLU A 240 23.21 -7.25 16.99
CA GLU A 240 24.31 -6.66 16.22
C GLU A 240 23.73 -5.70 15.17
N PRO A 241 24.38 -4.54 14.92
CA PRO A 241 23.96 -3.63 13.84
C PRO A 241 23.99 -4.34 12.48
N TYR A 242 23.21 -3.89 11.49
CA TYR A 242 23.20 -4.51 10.16
C TYR A 242 24.52 -4.44 9.41
N LEU A 243 25.38 -3.48 9.74
CA LEU A 243 26.70 -3.29 9.16
C LEU A 243 27.78 -3.45 10.23
N LYS A 244 28.90 -4.07 9.84
CA LYS A 244 30.05 -4.25 10.73
C LYS A 244 30.65 -2.90 11.13
N SER A 245 31.27 -2.86 12.31
CA SER A 245 31.81 -1.64 12.90
C SER A 245 32.90 -0.96 12.06
N ASN A 246 33.61 -1.72 11.21
CA ASN A 246 34.65 -1.21 10.30
C ASN A 246 34.11 -0.78 8.93
N PHE A 247 32.79 -0.68 8.75
CA PHE A 247 32.20 -0.21 7.50
C PHE A 247 32.46 1.28 7.27
N ASP A 248 32.85 1.63 6.05
CA ASP A 248 33.05 3.03 5.67
C ASP A 248 31.72 3.70 5.32
N TYR A 249 31.23 4.53 6.24
CA TYR A 249 29.99 5.30 6.08
C TYR A 249 30.15 6.55 5.20
N SER A 250 31.37 6.88 4.76
CA SER A 250 31.63 8.01 3.84
C SER A 250 30.82 7.89 2.56
N ILE A 251 30.49 6.66 2.14
CA ILE A 251 29.68 6.38 0.96
C ILE A 251 28.31 7.06 1.04
N PHE A 252 27.77 7.38 2.23
CA PHE A 252 26.49 8.05 2.39
C PHE A 252 26.59 9.58 2.43
N ASN A 253 27.78 10.16 2.19
CA ASN A 253 28.00 11.60 2.06
C ASN A 253 27.44 12.44 3.23
N GLY A 254 27.53 11.91 4.46
CA GLY A 254 27.05 12.63 5.65
C GLY A 254 25.52 12.61 5.84
N ILE A 255 24.78 11.91 4.97
CA ILE A 255 23.33 11.74 5.08
C ILE A 255 23.00 10.40 5.70
N ARG A 256 22.03 10.40 6.62
CA ARG A 256 21.58 9.22 7.33
C ARG A 256 20.91 8.22 6.37
N PRO A 257 21.45 7.00 6.20
CA PRO A 257 20.89 6.02 5.28
C PRO A 257 19.64 5.34 5.83
N VAL A 258 18.88 4.73 4.93
CA VAL A 258 17.65 3.99 5.24
C VAL A 258 17.74 2.57 4.70
N ILE A 259 17.00 1.65 5.33
CA ILE A 259 16.93 0.24 4.95
C ILE A 259 15.49 -0.13 4.61
N VAL A 260 15.30 -0.91 3.55
CA VAL A 260 13.98 -1.50 3.20
C VAL A 260 13.61 -2.51 4.28
N SER A 261 12.70 -2.10 5.14
CA SER A 261 12.32 -2.83 6.35
C SER A 261 11.13 -3.74 6.12
N SER A 262 10.23 -3.39 5.19
CA SER A 262 9.12 -4.24 4.79
C SER A 262 8.69 -4.00 3.35
N VAL A 263 8.08 -5.01 2.74
CA VAL A 263 7.41 -4.91 1.44
C VAL A 263 6.02 -5.54 1.52
N THR A 264 5.04 -4.87 0.94
CA THR A 264 3.63 -5.30 0.91
C THR A 264 3.31 -5.85 -0.48
N TYR A 265 2.89 -7.11 -0.55
CA TYR A 265 2.50 -7.77 -1.80
C TYR A 265 0.99 -7.67 -2.00
N GLY A 266 0.57 -7.54 -3.26
CA GLY A 266 -0.84 -7.45 -3.59
C GLY A 266 -1.12 -7.17 -5.06
N ARG A 267 -2.30 -6.63 -5.30
CA ARG A 267 -2.80 -6.20 -6.61
C ARG A 267 -3.45 -4.84 -6.50
N LYS A 268 -3.11 -3.92 -7.41
CA LYS A 268 -3.72 -2.59 -7.49
C LYS A 268 -4.23 -2.36 -8.90
N GLY A 269 -5.44 -1.83 -9.04
CA GLY A 269 -5.99 -1.41 -10.33
C GLY A 269 -6.46 0.03 -10.25
N ILE A 270 -6.07 0.83 -11.24
CA ILE A 270 -6.48 2.23 -11.39
C ILE A 270 -7.21 2.34 -12.72
N PHE A 271 -8.54 2.34 -12.66
CA PHE A 271 -9.40 2.64 -13.77
C PHE A 271 -9.47 4.13 -14.01
N ILE A 272 -9.51 4.48 -15.29
CA ILE A 272 -9.85 5.80 -15.75
C ILE A 272 -10.94 5.61 -16.80
N MET A 273 -12.07 6.25 -16.53
CA MET A 273 -13.32 6.08 -17.24
C MET A 273 -13.80 7.43 -17.75
N GLU A 274 -14.17 7.45 -19.03
CA GLU A 274 -14.69 8.60 -19.73
C GLU A 274 -16.10 8.25 -20.22
N SER A 275 -17.08 9.06 -19.84
CA SER A 275 -18.49 8.75 -20.03
C SER A 275 -19.32 10.00 -20.32
N ASP A 276 -20.37 9.86 -21.11
CA ASP A 276 -21.39 10.90 -21.31
C ASP A 276 -22.47 10.87 -20.21
N SER A 277 -22.50 9.80 -19.40
CA SER A 277 -23.34 9.73 -18.21
C SER A 277 -22.91 10.77 -17.16
N SER A 278 -23.83 11.15 -16.27
CA SER A 278 -23.52 12.03 -15.15
C SER A 278 -22.51 11.38 -14.18
N TYR A 279 -21.72 12.20 -13.49
CA TYR A 279 -20.79 11.70 -12.46
C TYR A 279 -21.49 10.82 -11.42
N THR A 280 -22.69 11.19 -10.96
CA THR A 280 -23.47 10.40 -10.01
C THR A 280 -23.80 9.00 -10.57
N MET A 281 -24.19 8.90 -11.84
CA MET A 281 -24.48 7.61 -12.48
C MET A 281 -23.22 6.74 -12.56
N VAL A 282 -22.09 7.32 -13.00
CA VAL A 282 -20.80 6.61 -13.08
C VAL A 282 -20.35 6.15 -11.69
N LYS A 283 -20.39 7.06 -10.70
CA LYS A 283 -20.02 6.78 -9.29
C LYS A 283 -20.85 5.63 -8.71
N ASN A 284 -22.17 5.66 -8.89
CA ASN A 284 -23.06 4.61 -8.39
C ASN A 284 -22.81 3.28 -9.10
N THR A 285 -22.56 3.29 -10.41
CA THR A 285 -22.23 2.10 -11.21
C THR A 285 -20.96 1.43 -10.68
N LEU A 286 -19.89 2.20 -10.48
CA LEU A 286 -18.61 1.71 -9.98
C LEU A 286 -18.71 1.22 -8.52
N ASN A 287 -19.51 1.90 -7.68
CA ASN A 287 -19.75 1.48 -6.30
C ASN A 287 -20.37 0.09 -6.21
N VAL A 288 -21.33 -0.25 -7.08
CA VAL A 288 -21.92 -1.60 -7.11
C VAL A 288 -20.85 -2.66 -7.35
N ALA A 289 -19.98 -2.43 -8.34
CA ALA A 289 -18.93 -3.39 -8.70
C ALA A 289 -17.86 -3.55 -7.61
N LEU A 290 -17.36 -2.43 -7.08
CA LEU A 290 -16.30 -2.41 -6.06
C LEU A 290 -16.79 -2.94 -4.71
N THR A 291 -18.05 -2.62 -4.34
CA THR A 291 -18.70 -3.18 -3.15
C THR A 291 -18.87 -4.69 -3.26
N LEU A 292 -19.30 -5.18 -4.44
CA LEU A 292 -19.41 -6.62 -4.68
C LEU A 292 -18.05 -7.32 -4.54
N SER A 293 -16.98 -6.75 -5.10
CA SER A 293 -15.62 -7.29 -4.93
C SER A 293 -15.26 -7.36 -3.44
N ALA A 294 -15.43 -6.28 -2.68
CA ALA A 294 -15.14 -6.26 -1.25
C ALA A 294 -15.94 -7.32 -0.48
N GLN A 295 -17.23 -7.47 -0.76
CA GLN A 295 -18.09 -8.47 -0.11
C GLN A 295 -17.63 -9.90 -0.40
N MET A 296 -17.36 -10.23 -1.66
CA MET A 296 -16.95 -11.59 -2.03
C MET A 296 -15.56 -11.94 -1.48
N LEU A 297 -14.62 -10.99 -1.48
CA LEU A 297 -13.26 -11.20 -0.97
C LEU A 297 -13.19 -11.31 0.57
N ASN A 298 -14.11 -10.66 1.28
CA ASN A 298 -14.13 -10.72 2.74
C ASN A 298 -14.56 -12.10 3.29
N ILE A 299 -15.36 -12.86 2.52
CA ILE A 299 -15.90 -14.15 2.97
C ILE A 299 -14.82 -15.24 2.93
N SER A 300 -14.14 -15.42 1.80
CA SER A 300 -12.89 -16.17 1.62
C SER A 300 -12.63 -16.26 0.12
N SER A 301 -11.43 -15.94 -0.33
CA SER A 301 -11.02 -16.15 -1.72
C SER A 301 -9.66 -16.84 -1.74
N THR A 302 -9.67 -18.15 -1.60
CA THR A 302 -8.50 -18.99 -1.89
C THR A 302 -8.10 -18.90 -3.36
N ASP A 303 -9.09 -18.62 -4.21
CA ASP A 303 -8.96 -18.45 -5.66
C ASP A 303 -9.36 -17.04 -6.08
N SER A 304 -9.10 -16.70 -7.34
CA SER A 304 -9.68 -15.50 -7.94
C SER A 304 -11.22 -15.53 -7.90
N LEU A 305 -11.87 -14.37 -7.83
CA LEU A 305 -13.33 -14.23 -7.86
C LEU A 305 -13.97 -14.89 -9.09
N GLY A 306 -13.28 -14.85 -10.24
CA GLY A 306 -13.58 -15.61 -11.43
C GLY A 306 -14.95 -15.33 -12.06
N PRO A 307 -15.48 -16.27 -12.86
CA PRO A 307 -16.75 -16.10 -13.59
C PRO A 307 -17.95 -15.84 -12.67
N LYS A 308 -17.91 -16.31 -11.42
CA LYS A 308 -18.97 -16.07 -10.42
C LYS A 308 -19.18 -14.58 -10.15
N PHE A 309 -18.10 -13.81 -10.07
CA PHE A 309 -18.20 -12.36 -9.91
C PHE A 309 -18.85 -11.69 -11.12
N SER A 310 -18.46 -12.07 -12.34
CA SER A 310 -19.03 -11.49 -13.55
C SER A 310 -20.53 -11.77 -13.67
N ALA A 311 -20.97 -12.99 -13.32
CA ALA A 311 -22.39 -13.35 -13.29
C ALA A 311 -23.17 -12.54 -12.25
N GLU A 312 -22.67 -12.47 -11.01
CA GLU A 312 -23.30 -11.74 -9.91
C GLU A 312 -23.35 -10.22 -10.20
N LEU A 313 -22.29 -9.66 -10.77
CA LEU A 313 -22.25 -8.25 -11.18
C LEU A 313 -23.33 -7.96 -12.23
N LYS A 314 -23.46 -8.82 -13.25
CA LYS A 314 -24.50 -8.69 -14.28
C LYS A 314 -25.91 -8.74 -13.68
N LEU A 315 -26.13 -9.48 -12.59
CA LEU A 315 -27.43 -9.52 -11.90
C LEU A 315 -27.69 -8.26 -11.06
N ARG A 316 -26.67 -7.71 -10.38
CA ARG A 316 -26.81 -6.54 -9.51
C ARG A 316 -26.94 -5.21 -10.24
N LEU A 317 -26.36 -5.09 -11.42
CA LEU A 317 -26.42 -3.85 -12.19
C LEU A 317 -27.81 -3.67 -12.83
N THR A 318 -28.37 -2.47 -12.68
CA THR A 318 -29.53 -2.01 -13.42
C THR A 318 -29.23 -1.88 -14.93
N LYS A 319 -30.27 -1.71 -15.75
CA LYS A 319 -30.10 -1.54 -17.20
C LYS A 319 -29.26 -0.31 -17.54
N GLU A 320 -29.49 0.79 -16.84
CA GLU A 320 -28.81 2.08 -17.02
C GLU A 320 -27.33 2.00 -16.61
N GLN A 321 -27.03 1.27 -15.53
CA GLN A 321 -25.65 1.05 -15.08
C GLN A 321 -24.88 0.15 -16.06
N LYS A 322 -25.53 -0.89 -16.61
CA LYS A 322 -24.94 -1.71 -17.68
C LYS A 322 -24.62 -0.83 -18.90
N ALA A 323 -25.60 -0.06 -19.38
CA ALA A 323 -25.41 0.85 -20.51
C ALA A 323 -24.29 1.88 -20.25
N THR A 324 -24.14 2.35 -19.00
CA THR A 324 -23.03 3.24 -18.62
C THR A 324 -21.67 2.55 -18.83
N LEU A 325 -21.51 1.28 -18.43
CA LEU A 325 -20.25 0.55 -18.65
C LEU A 325 -20.04 0.20 -20.12
N GLU A 326 -21.09 -0.11 -20.89
CA GLU A 326 -20.96 -0.42 -22.31
C GLU A 326 -20.57 0.79 -23.16
N ASN A 327 -21.10 1.98 -22.84
CA ASN A 327 -20.91 3.18 -23.64
C ASN A 327 -19.73 4.06 -23.18
N SER A 328 -18.99 3.63 -22.15
CA SER A 328 -17.86 4.40 -21.63
C SER A 328 -16.54 3.93 -22.22
N ARG A 329 -15.62 4.87 -22.42
CA ARG A 329 -14.24 4.55 -22.74
C ARG A 329 -13.48 4.30 -21.44
N MET A 330 -12.94 3.10 -21.29
CA MET A 330 -12.26 2.69 -20.06
C MET A 330 -10.87 2.16 -20.34
N LYS A 331 -9.91 2.57 -19.52
CA LYS A 331 -8.59 1.96 -19.47
C LYS A 331 -8.19 1.74 -18.02
N VAL A 332 -7.30 0.77 -17.80
CA VAL A 332 -6.86 0.39 -16.46
C VAL A 332 -5.35 0.22 -16.42
N TYR A 333 -4.72 0.80 -15.41
CA TYR A 333 -3.36 0.47 -15.00
C TYR A 333 -3.43 -0.56 -13.88
N ILE A 334 -2.76 -1.71 -14.04
CA ILE A 334 -2.79 -2.81 -13.08
C ILE A 334 -1.36 -3.09 -12.62
N ILE A 335 -1.14 -3.12 -11.31
CA ILE A 335 0.06 -3.68 -10.66
C ILE A 335 -0.30 -5.07 -10.14
N GLY A 336 0.58 -6.05 -10.34
CA GLY A 336 0.38 -7.42 -9.87
C GLY A 336 -0.45 -8.28 -10.82
N ALA A 337 -0.53 -7.91 -12.11
CA ALA A 337 -1.01 -8.81 -13.14
C ALA A 337 0.14 -9.73 -13.56
N ASP A 338 0.14 -10.99 -13.08
CA ASP A 338 1.18 -11.98 -13.39
C ASP A 338 2.61 -11.48 -13.06
N GLY A 339 2.74 -10.72 -11.96
CA GLY A 339 4.02 -10.13 -11.51
C GLY A 339 4.49 -8.92 -12.33
N LYS A 340 3.62 -8.30 -13.13
CA LYS A 340 3.95 -7.13 -13.96
C LYS A 340 3.00 -5.96 -13.73
N SER A 341 3.45 -4.79 -14.18
CA SER A 341 2.57 -3.64 -14.42
C SER A 341 2.05 -3.67 -15.85
N ILE A 342 0.75 -3.49 -16.05
CA ILE A 342 0.15 -3.41 -17.40
C ILE A 342 -0.81 -2.23 -17.52
N VAL A 343 -0.80 -1.59 -18.69
CA VAL A 343 -1.87 -0.67 -19.12
C VAL A 343 -2.74 -1.43 -20.12
N LYS A 344 -4.04 -1.59 -19.83
CA LYS A 344 -5.00 -2.28 -20.70
C LYS A 344 -6.15 -1.34 -21.07
N ALA A 345 -6.44 -1.23 -22.36
CA ALA A 345 -7.70 -0.67 -22.83
C ALA A 345 -8.83 -1.70 -22.68
N ILE A 346 -9.98 -1.27 -22.19
CA ILE A 346 -11.16 -2.12 -22.02
C ILE A 346 -12.08 -1.86 -23.20
N THR A 347 -12.07 -2.78 -24.17
CA THR A 347 -12.77 -2.64 -25.46
C THR A 347 -14.10 -3.39 -25.51
N THR A 348 -14.40 -4.21 -24.51
CA THR A 348 -15.61 -5.05 -24.43
C THR A 348 -16.57 -4.56 -23.33
N GLY A 349 -16.56 -3.26 -23.05
CA GLY A 349 -17.49 -2.59 -22.13
C GLY A 349 -17.59 -3.28 -20.76
N LEU A 350 -18.81 -3.67 -20.39
CA LEU A 350 -19.10 -4.31 -19.10
C LEU A 350 -18.30 -5.61 -18.91
N GLU A 351 -18.14 -6.42 -19.95
CA GLU A 351 -17.48 -7.72 -19.83
C GLU A 351 -16.00 -7.54 -19.50
N GLY A 352 -15.31 -6.69 -20.26
CA GLY A 352 -13.89 -6.40 -20.01
C GLY A 352 -13.65 -5.70 -18.67
N PHE A 353 -14.59 -4.85 -18.22
CA PHE A 353 -14.55 -4.27 -16.88
C PHE A 353 -14.69 -5.33 -15.78
N ALA A 354 -15.68 -6.22 -15.91
CA ALA A 354 -15.92 -7.31 -14.97
C ALA A 354 -14.71 -8.28 -14.90
N GLU A 355 -14.10 -8.62 -16.04
CA GLU A 355 -12.91 -9.48 -16.12
C GLU A 355 -11.74 -8.95 -15.29
N VAL A 356 -11.52 -7.63 -15.29
CA VAL A 356 -10.41 -7.04 -14.54
C VAL A 356 -10.59 -7.26 -13.03
N LEU A 357 -11.81 -7.03 -12.53
CA LEU A 357 -12.18 -7.22 -11.13
C LEU A 357 -12.30 -8.70 -10.75
N ALA A 358 -12.75 -9.56 -11.66
CA ALA A 358 -12.86 -11.00 -11.46
C ALA A 358 -11.51 -11.68 -11.17
N LYS A 359 -10.41 -11.07 -11.64
CA LYS A 359 -9.04 -11.52 -11.33
C LYS A 359 -8.58 -11.18 -9.90
N ASN A 360 -9.32 -10.37 -9.14
CA ASN A 360 -9.03 -10.16 -7.72
C ASN A 360 -9.31 -11.46 -6.95
N GLY A 361 -8.73 -11.62 -5.78
CA GLY A 361 -8.85 -12.84 -4.98
C GLY A 361 -7.52 -13.52 -4.72
N GLY A 362 -7.59 -14.82 -4.54
CA GLY A 362 -6.51 -15.67 -4.02
C GLY A 362 -5.12 -15.41 -4.56
N PHE A 363 -4.14 -15.68 -3.71
CA PHE A 363 -2.72 -15.63 -4.01
C PHE A 363 -2.09 -16.97 -3.63
N THR A 364 -0.98 -17.31 -4.27
CA THR A 364 -0.25 -18.56 -4.01
C THR A 364 1.25 -18.31 -3.91
N LYS A 365 2.03 -19.33 -3.53
CA LYS A 365 3.50 -19.26 -3.55
C LYS A 365 4.09 -18.95 -4.93
N ASP A 366 3.35 -19.28 -6.01
CA ASP A 366 3.79 -19.08 -7.39
C ASP A 366 3.20 -17.78 -7.97
N SER A 367 2.10 -17.28 -7.40
CA SER A 367 1.48 -16.00 -7.73
C SER A 367 1.10 -15.23 -6.46
N PRO A 368 2.08 -14.66 -5.74
CA PRO A 368 1.84 -13.93 -4.49
C PRO A 368 1.23 -12.53 -4.69
N GLY A 369 1.09 -12.09 -5.94
CA GLY A 369 0.95 -10.67 -6.29
C GLY A 369 2.32 -10.04 -6.55
N ASP A 370 2.36 -8.70 -6.57
CA ASP A 370 3.59 -7.93 -6.76
C ASP A 370 3.72 -6.87 -5.65
N ILE A 371 4.90 -6.27 -5.48
CA ILE A 371 5.13 -5.26 -4.44
C ILE A 371 4.29 -4.02 -4.75
N LEU A 372 3.35 -3.68 -3.86
CA LEU A 372 2.56 -2.45 -3.96
C LEU A 372 3.26 -1.28 -3.25
N TYR A 373 3.77 -1.57 -2.05
CA TYR A 373 4.38 -0.60 -1.16
C TYR A 373 5.62 -1.19 -0.51
N TYR A 374 6.55 -0.33 -0.11
CA TYR A 374 7.66 -0.67 0.76
C TYR A 374 7.77 0.36 1.88
N SER A 375 8.27 -0.07 3.03
CA SER A 375 8.56 0.79 4.16
C SER A 375 10.06 0.87 4.37
N LEU A 376 10.48 1.99 4.95
CA LEU A 376 11.87 2.27 5.25
C LEU A 376 12.04 2.52 6.74
N ASN A 377 13.14 2.05 7.29
CA ASN A 377 13.60 2.44 8.63
C ASN A 377 14.99 3.06 8.50
N TYR A 378 15.37 3.92 9.43
CA TYR A 378 16.74 4.41 9.49
C TYR A 378 17.70 3.29 9.90
N LEU A 379 18.85 3.21 9.24
CA LEU A 379 19.74 2.05 9.35
C LEU A 379 20.38 1.88 10.74
N ASP A 380 20.60 2.99 11.44
CA ASP A 380 21.32 3.11 12.71
C ASP A 380 20.46 2.74 13.94
N ASP A 381 19.22 3.20 14.00
CA ASP A 381 18.34 3.00 15.17
C ASP A 381 17.05 2.24 14.85
N PHE A 382 16.86 1.88 13.57
CA PHE A 382 15.66 1.22 13.08
C PHE A 382 14.35 1.97 13.34
N SER A 383 14.41 3.29 13.56
CA SER A 383 13.22 4.13 13.65
C SER A 383 12.55 4.28 12.28
N THR A 384 11.22 4.35 12.26
CA THR A 384 10.44 4.38 11.03
C THR A 384 10.64 5.68 10.25
N PHE A 385 10.96 5.56 8.97
CA PHE A 385 10.94 6.69 8.04
C PHE A 385 9.50 7.03 7.66
N ARG A 386 9.17 8.33 7.61
CA ARG A 386 7.83 8.83 7.27
C ARG A 386 7.93 9.83 6.13
N ASN A 387 7.21 9.57 5.05
CA ASN A 387 7.09 10.48 3.92
C ASN A 387 5.89 11.42 4.14
N GLN A 388 6.03 12.70 3.77
CA GLN A 388 4.98 13.70 3.93
C GLN A 388 4.33 14.07 2.59
N PHE A 389 3.03 14.36 2.64
CA PHE A 389 2.23 14.82 1.51
C PHE A 389 1.45 16.07 1.89
N LYS A 390 1.15 16.88 0.88
CA LYS A 390 0.12 17.90 0.97
C LYS A 390 -0.87 17.77 -0.19
N LEU A 391 -2.15 17.85 0.15
CA LEU A 391 -3.26 17.90 -0.79
C LEU A 391 -3.76 19.33 -0.86
N ASN A 392 -3.74 19.93 -2.04
CA ASN A 392 -4.28 21.25 -2.30
C ASN A 392 -5.63 21.12 -2.98
N ILE A 393 -6.66 21.76 -2.40
CA ILE A 393 -8.05 21.63 -2.84
C ILE A 393 -8.64 23.04 -2.91
N PRO A 394 -8.97 23.57 -4.11
CA PRO A 394 -9.70 24.83 -4.24
C PRO A 394 -11.15 24.64 -3.78
N ASN A 395 -11.79 25.74 -3.35
CA ASN A 395 -13.21 25.76 -3.02
C ASN A 395 -14.10 25.84 -4.26
#